data_AF-A0A7L1D906-F1
#
_entry.id   AF-A0A7L1D906-F1
#
_cell.length_a   1.000
_cell.length_b   1.000
_cell.length_c   1.000
_cell.angle_alpha   90.00
_cell.angle_beta   90.00
_cell.angle_gamma   90.00
#
_symmetry.space_group_name_H-M   'P 1'
#
loop_
_entity.id
_entity.type
_entity.pdbx_description
1 polymer ?
#
loop_
_entity_poly.entity_id
_entity_poly.type
_entity_poly.pdbx_seq_one_letter_code
_entity_poly.pdbx_strand_id
1 'polypeptide(L)' 'ERHLQGLRQAATAAGEPLPEIFLDPAYAQATHFRLCTLQVRSREGCWLLRGPLVPDGY' A
#
# COMPACT_ATOMS: atom_id res chain seq x y z
N GLU A 1 0.57 -4.74 -6.37
CA GLU A 1 -0.33 -3.75 -5.73
C GLU A 1 -1.72 -3.66 -6.36
N ARG A 2 -1.96 -2.80 -7.36
CA ARG A 2 -3.33 -2.43 -7.79
C ARG A 2 -4.24 -3.59 -8.22
N HIS A 3 -3.70 -4.61 -8.89
CA HIS A 3 -4.50 -5.76 -9.33
C HIS A 3 -4.99 -6.60 -8.13
N LEU A 4 -4.09 -7.03 -7.24
CA LEU A 4 -4.45 -7.79 -6.05
C LEU A 4 -5.36 -6.99 -5.11
N GLN A 5 -5.10 -5.68 -4.97
CA GLN A 5 -5.97 -4.80 -4.20
C GLN A 5 -7.39 -4.73 -4.80
N GLY A 6 -7.51 -4.63 -6.13
CA GLY A 6 -8.80 -4.66 -6.82
C GLY A 6 -9.56 -5.97 -6.61
N LEU A 7 -8.87 -7.11 -6.70
CA LEU A 7 -9.48 -8.43 -6.42
C LEU A 7 -9.97 -8.54 -4.97
N ARG A 8 -9.18 -8.07 -4.00
CA ARG A 8 -9.58 -8.03 -2.58
C ARG A 8 -10.85 -7.20 -2.39
N GLN A 9 -10.91 -6.02 -3.02
CA GLN A 9 -12.06 -5.13 -2.95
C GLN A 9 -13.30 -5.74 -3.63
N ALA A 10 -13.13 -6.39 -4.78
CA ALA A 10 -14.22 -7.07 -5.49
C ALA A 10 -14.82 -8.21 -4.66
N ALA A 11 -13.98 -9.08 -4.08
CA ALA A 11 -14.44 -10.17 -3.20
C ALA A 11 -15.20 -9.61 -1.97
N THR A 12 -14.66 -8.55 -1.35
CA THR A 12 -15.31 -7.87 -0.22
C THR A 12 -16.67 -7.30 -0.63
N ALA A 13 -16.75 -6.65 -1.80
CA ALA A 13 -17.99 -6.04 -2.29
C ALA A 13 -19.05 -7.08 -2.68
N ALA A 14 -18.63 -8.24 -3.16
CA ALA A 14 -19.51 -9.37 -3.48
C ALA A 14 -19.98 -10.14 -2.23
N GLY A 15 -19.43 -9.85 -1.05
CA GLY A 15 -19.69 -10.62 0.17
C GLY A 15 -19.09 -12.03 0.13
N GLU A 16 -18.13 -12.27 -0.76
CA GLU A 16 -17.44 -13.55 -0.89
C GLU A 16 -16.37 -13.70 0.21
N PRO A 17 -16.06 -14.94 0.61
CA PRO A 17 -14.95 -15.19 1.51
C PRO A 17 -13.65 -14.67 0.90
N LEU A 18 -12.82 -14.04 1.73
CA LEU A 18 -11.55 -13.51 1.26
C LEU A 18 -10.60 -14.65 0.88
N PRO A 19 -10.03 -14.65 -0.35
CA PRO A 19 -9.07 -15.67 -0.75
C PRO A 19 -7.87 -15.77 0.20
N GLU A 20 -7.38 -17.00 0.42
CA GLU A 20 -6.33 -17.30 1.41
C GLU A 20 -5.04 -16.50 1.20
N ILE A 21 -4.71 -16.14 -0.04
CA ILE A 21 -3.56 -15.29 -0.37
C ILE A 21 -3.57 -13.94 0.37
N PHE A 22 -4.75 -13.40 0.67
CA PHE A 22 -4.88 -12.13 1.40
C PHE A 22 -4.82 -12.30 2.92
N LEU A 23 -4.84 -13.54 3.41
CA LEU A 23 -4.65 -13.92 4.82
C LEU A 23 -3.20 -14.33 5.11
N ASP A 24 -2.39 -14.55 4.07
CA ASP A 24 -0.99 -14.92 4.19
C ASP A 24 -0.18 -13.79 4.88
N PRO A 25 0.59 -14.10 5.95
CA PRO A 25 1.50 -13.15 6.57
C PRO A 25 2.47 -12.47 5.60
N ALA A 26 2.89 -13.16 4.53
CA ALA A 26 3.74 -12.61 3.49
C ALA A 26 3.04 -11.48 2.71
N TYR A 27 1.72 -11.58 2.47
CA TYR A 27 0.95 -10.50 1.86
C TYR A 27 0.88 -9.28 2.78
N ALA A 28 0.69 -9.49 4.08
CA ALA A 28 0.74 -8.41 5.07
C ALA A 28 2.12 -7.74 5.09
N GLN A 29 3.21 -8.52 5.07
CA GLN A 29 4.57 -7.99 5.03
C GLN A 29 4.85 -7.22 3.72
N ALA A 30 4.42 -7.74 2.58
CA ALA A 30 4.63 -7.12 1.27
C ALA A 30 3.90 -5.77 1.13
N THR A 31 2.80 -5.59 1.86
CA THR A 31 1.99 -4.36 1.83
C THR A 31 2.27 -3.40 2.99
N HIS A 32 3.17 -3.77 3.91
CA HIS A 32 3.62 -2.95 5.04
C HIS A 32 4.85 -2.11 4.65
N PHE A 33 4.60 -1.00 3.93
CA PHE A 33 5.66 -0.16 3.36
C PHE A 33 6.39 0.68 4.41
N ARG A 34 7.46 0.10 5.00
CA ARG A 34 8.39 0.81 5.89
C ARG A 34 9.20 1.90 5.18
N LEU A 35 9.30 1.86 3.87
CA LEU A 35 9.94 2.88 3.05
C LEU A 35 8.99 3.28 1.93
N CYS A 36 8.50 4.52 1.95
CA CYS A 36 7.64 5.04 0.88
C CYS A 36 8.27 6.27 0.23
N THR A 37 8.92 6.05 -0.92
CA THR A 37 9.58 7.12 -1.67
C THR A 37 8.66 7.77 -2.69
N LEU A 38 8.73 9.08 -2.81
CA LEU A 38 8.06 9.83 -3.87
C LEU A 38 9.08 10.73 -4.54
N GLN A 39 9.14 10.65 -5.86
CA GLN A 39 9.87 11.62 -6.63
C GLN A 39 8.97 12.83 -6.89
N VAL A 40 9.38 13.98 -6.40
CA VAL A 40 8.72 15.26 -6.69
C VAL A 40 9.65 16.07 -7.57
N ARG A 41 9.19 16.37 -8.78
CA ARG A 41 9.87 17.30 -9.68
C ARG A 41 9.15 18.63 -9.60
N SER A 42 9.85 19.68 -9.19
CA SER A 42 9.36 21.05 -9.21
C SER A 42 10.25 21.92 -10.09
N ARG A 43 9.64 22.93 -10.72
CA ARG A 43 10.36 23.99 -11.44
C ARG A 43 10.91 25.04 -10.47
N GLU A 44 10.25 25.21 -9.33
CA GLU A 44 10.66 26.08 -8.23
C GLU A 44 11.34 25.25 -7.13
N GLY A 45 12.21 25.87 -6.32
CA GLY A 45 12.91 25.20 -5.23
C GLY A 45 12.00 24.87 -4.03
N CYS A 46 11.00 24.01 -4.23
CA CYS A 46 10.09 23.56 -3.19
C CYS A 46 10.44 22.15 -2.70
N TRP A 47 10.16 21.90 -1.42
CA TRP A 47 10.40 20.63 -0.75
C TRP A 47 9.05 20.02 -0.37
N LEU A 48 8.83 18.75 -0.68
CA LEU A 48 7.71 17.98 -0.15
C LEU A 48 8.21 17.16 1.04
N LEU A 49 7.57 17.36 2.18
CA LEU A 49 7.74 16.49 3.34
C LEU A 49 6.45 15.67 3.52
N ARG A 50 6.61 14.36 3.68
CA ARG A 50 5.54 13.43 4.01
C ARG A 50 6.02 12.59 5.19
N GLY A 51 5.15 12.36 6.16
CA GLY A 51 5.40 11.42 7.25
C GLY A 51 5.37 9.96 6.77
N PRO A 52 5.85 9.02 7.60
CA PRO A 52 5.86 7.61 7.25
C PRO A 52 4.46 7.04 7.10
N LEU A 53 4.29 6.03 6.23
CA LEU A 53 3.00 5.36 6.01
C LEU A 53 2.62 4.39 7.15
N VAL A 54 3.60 3.94 7.91
CA VAL A 54 3.44 2.96 8.99
C VAL A 54 4.25 3.42 10.22
N PRO A 55 3.86 3.04 11.45
CA PRO A 55 4.51 3.54 12.67
C PRO A 55 6.03 3.25 12.77
N ASP A 56 6.50 2.18 12.13
CA ASP A 56 7.89 1.72 12.10
C ASP A 56 8.60 1.98 10.76
N GLY A 57 8.13 2.98 10.02
CA GLY A 57 8.60 3.35 8.67
C GLY A 57 9.23 4.75 8.56
N TYR A 58 9.54 5.12 7.31
CA TYR A 58 10.13 6.40 6.86
C TYR A 58 9.40 6.94 5.63
#